data_AF-A0A507E243-F1
#
_entry.id   AF-A0A507E243-F1
#
_cell.length_a   1.000
_cell.length_b   1.000
_cell.length_c   1.000
_cell.angle_alpha   90.00
_cell.angle_beta   90.00
_cell.angle_gamma   90.00
#
_symmetry.space_group_name_H-M   'P 1'
#
loop_
_entity.id
_entity.type
_entity.pdbx_description
1 polymer ?
#
loop_
_entity_poly.entity_id
_entity_poly.type
_entity_poly.pdbx_seq_one_letter_code
_entity_poly.pdbx_strand_id
1 'polypeptide(L)'
;MRHLGYDLLGLFRLVDLDSLKRVIMHLYRNLKRFPGDLPKILVCFRDLGMNHAGYVEEYKDRLLKLDNRYLPQEVNLDSLTHIANLILIFNAGFSHPTILESMPNYTFRQVYFLNAKYPQCFPKMEDFDHPMERGQATNELMNPTSMTTLSNMDFVCETFNSVTRDAQDLLTALEFRACIEMLDGFGRQLHKICRLEPDMHMAVFAKGCIQAFKLTATIQSLVFQTTETRSFTSPCIEQCAELSRTCFSLFNLTRALLSVFLGLEVSTSRALVESGILAQAGAAFAAVKGGDGGLEYLNSQEHLQLINKIKNGTTAIPPTTSDTSAVHLEILKSCISSYKLPKIQVARWIRFFNGTVTCTVEHGLPATLECAQYIPVPVQFEGSVQNWRRSGGSWKDGSVAVLVELSNLKQIVVPLDSECLEPVGTYEARFSFSTKLVLGDSKYVKCKLIQSHDPSTLPASMFEEWTLRPTSALFTRAVCHDSTCASVLQMGETWYPYWNPLAQ
;
A
#
# COMPACT_ATOMS: atom_id res chain seq x y z
N MET A 1 -6.48 5.02 -28.17
CA MET A 1 -6.72 4.55 -29.56
C MET A 1 -6.47 3.05 -29.74
N ARG A 2 -5.25 2.51 -29.59
CA ARG A 2 -4.97 1.08 -29.87
C ARG A 2 -5.78 0.09 -29.02
N HIS A 3 -5.88 0.33 -27.71
CA HIS A 3 -6.62 -0.57 -26.80
C HIS A 3 -8.10 -0.67 -27.16
N LEU A 4 -8.74 0.47 -27.48
CA LEU A 4 -10.12 0.52 -28.01
C LEU A 4 -10.26 -0.28 -29.30
N GLY A 5 -9.24 -0.27 -30.17
CA GLY A 5 -9.23 -1.07 -31.39
C GLY A 5 -9.26 -2.58 -31.12
N TYR A 6 -8.54 -3.05 -30.09
CA TYR A 6 -8.58 -4.47 -29.70
C TYR A 6 -9.93 -4.86 -29.11
N ASP A 7 -10.48 -4.02 -28.25
CA ASP A 7 -11.81 -4.25 -27.65
C ASP A 7 -12.89 -4.29 -28.77
N LEU A 8 -12.83 -3.38 -29.75
CA LEU A 8 -13.73 -3.35 -30.90
C LEU A 8 -13.60 -4.60 -31.80
N LEU A 9 -12.36 -5.05 -32.06
CA LEU A 9 -12.10 -6.24 -32.87
C LEU A 9 -12.63 -7.53 -32.21
N GLY A 10 -12.57 -7.62 -30.89
CA GLY A 10 -13.11 -8.76 -30.14
C GLY A 10 -14.64 -8.87 -30.24
N LEU A 11 -15.34 -7.74 -30.45
CA LEU A 11 -16.80 -7.67 -30.50
C LEU A 11 -17.39 -7.88 -31.89
N PHE A 12 -16.62 -7.70 -32.96
CA PHE A 12 -17.14 -7.85 -34.31
C PHE A 12 -17.38 -9.31 -34.69
N ARG A 13 -18.50 -9.56 -35.37
CA ARG A 13 -18.79 -10.85 -35.99
C ARG A 13 -18.19 -10.90 -37.39
N LEU A 14 -17.20 -11.76 -37.57
CA LEU A 14 -16.52 -11.97 -38.85
C LEU A 14 -17.40 -12.84 -39.76
N VAL A 15 -17.39 -12.52 -41.05
CA VAL A 15 -18.28 -13.15 -42.05
C VAL A 15 -17.71 -14.49 -42.53
N ASP A 16 -16.39 -14.67 -42.52
CA ASP A 16 -15.70 -15.82 -43.10
C ASP A 16 -14.39 -16.16 -42.36
N LEU A 17 -13.89 -17.38 -42.59
CA LEU A 17 -12.67 -17.89 -41.99
C LEU A 17 -11.41 -17.09 -42.41
N ASP A 18 -11.34 -16.58 -43.64
CA ASP A 18 -10.16 -15.84 -44.10
C ASP A 18 -10.04 -14.47 -43.42
N SER A 19 -11.17 -13.85 -43.10
CA SER A 19 -11.22 -12.66 -42.25
C SER A 19 -10.64 -12.95 -40.86
N LEU A 20 -10.99 -14.07 -40.21
CA LEU A 20 -10.42 -14.47 -38.93
C LEU A 20 -8.90 -14.68 -39.03
N LYS A 21 -8.43 -15.38 -40.07
CA LYS A 21 -6.99 -15.58 -40.31
C LYS A 21 -6.25 -14.25 -40.44
N ARG A 22 -6.82 -13.28 -41.17
CA ARG A 22 -6.22 -11.95 -41.33
C ARG A 22 -6.12 -11.22 -39.99
N VAL A 23 -7.18 -11.21 -39.20
CA VAL A 23 -7.19 -10.58 -37.86
C VAL A 23 -6.12 -11.22 -36.97
N ILE A 24 -6.08 -12.55 -36.89
CA ILE A 24 -5.06 -13.30 -36.13
C ILE A 24 -3.64 -12.90 -36.57
N MET A 25 -3.38 -12.85 -37.87
CA MET A 25 -2.08 -12.45 -38.41
C MET A 25 -1.70 -11.00 -38.06
N HIS A 26 -2.66 -10.08 -38.05
CA HIS A 26 -2.42 -8.71 -37.60
C HIS A 26 -2.15 -8.64 -36.09
N LEU A 27 -2.86 -9.41 -35.27
CA LEU A 27 -2.59 -9.50 -33.84
C LEU A 27 -1.21 -10.09 -33.55
N TYR A 28 -0.73 -11.08 -34.31
CA TYR A 28 0.65 -11.58 -34.17
C TYR A 28 1.70 -10.53 -34.46
N ARG A 29 1.48 -9.70 -35.49
CA ARG A 29 2.37 -8.57 -35.78
C ARG A 29 2.39 -7.57 -34.62
N ASN A 30 1.24 -7.33 -34.01
CA ASN A 30 1.12 -6.44 -32.86
C ASN A 30 1.77 -7.01 -31.60
N LEU A 31 1.65 -8.32 -31.34
CA LEU A 31 2.36 -8.98 -30.23
C LEU A 31 3.88 -8.78 -30.32
N LYS A 32 4.44 -8.88 -31.53
CA LYS A 32 5.88 -8.67 -31.76
C LYS A 32 6.29 -7.20 -31.67
N ARG A 33 5.45 -6.29 -32.16
CA ARG A 33 5.77 -4.86 -32.27
C ARG A 33 5.51 -4.08 -30.98
N PHE A 34 4.53 -4.50 -30.18
CA PHE A 34 4.04 -3.77 -29.01
C PHE A 34 3.89 -4.70 -27.79
N PRO A 35 5.01 -5.14 -27.17
CA PRO A 35 4.96 -6.06 -26.03
C PRO A 35 4.25 -5.45 -24.80
N GLY A 36 4.25 -4.12 -24.64
CA GLY A 36 3.50 -3.44 -23.57
C GLY A 36 1.97 -3.58 -23.68
N ASP A 37 1.45 -3.88 -24.89
CA ASP A 37 0.02 -4.08 -25.12
C ASP A 37 -0.38 -5.58 -24.98
N LEU A 38 0.55 -6.45 -24.54
CA LEU A 38 0.36 -7.90 -24.47
C LEU A 38 -0.94 -8.32 -23.74
N PRO A 39 -1.27 -7.83 -22.52
CA PRO A 39 -2.48 -8.28 -21.82
C PRO A 39 -3.76 -8.00 -22.61
N LYS A 40 -3.82 -6.84 -23.28
CA LYS A 40 -4.99 -6.43 -24.08
C LYS A 40 -5.12 -7.23 -25.36
N ILE A 41 -4.00 -7.57 -26.01
CA ILE A 41 -4.02 -8.40 -27.21
C ILE A 41 -4.46 -9.83 -26.88
N LEU A 42 -4.01 -10.39 -25.74
CA LEU A 42 -4.44 -11.73 -25.31
C LEU A 42 -5.94 -11.78 -24.98
N VAL A 43 -6.48 -10.73 -24.35
CA VAL A 43 -7.93 -10.58 -24.13
C VAL A 43 -8.69 -10.53 -25.47
N CYS A 44 -8.15 -9.85 -26.48
CA CYS A 44 -8.75 -9.84 -27.81
C CYS A 44 -8.78 -11.26 -28.44
N PHE A 45 -7.73 -12.07 -28.25
CA PHE A 45 -7.74 -13.48 -28.68
C PHE A 45 -8.80 -14.31 -27.94
N ARG A 46 -9.00 -14.07 -26.64
CA ARG A 46 -10.09 -14.70 -25.87
C ARG A 46 -11.44 -14.40 -26.52
N ASP A 47 -11.74 -13.13 -26.74
CA ASP A 47 -13.03 -12.68 -27.27
C ASP A 47 -13.27 -13.18 -28.70
N LEU A 48 -12.23 -13.18 -29.54
CA LEU A 48 -12.31 -13.76 -30.87
C LEU A 48 -12.64 -15.26 -30.84
N GLY A 49 -12.06 -15.99 -29.89
CA GLY A 49 -12.30 -17.43 -29.72
C GLY A 49 -13.74 -17.73 -29.33
N MET A 50 -14.26 -17.00 -28.34
CA MET A 50 -15.64 -17.15 -27.88
C MET A 50 -16.66 -16.85 -29.00
N ASN A 51 -16.41 -15.83 -29.81
CA ASN A 51 -17.36 -15.34 -30.82
C ASN A 51 -17.29 -16.09 -32.16
N HIS A 52 -16.19 -16.82 -32.44
CA HIS A 52 -15.93 -17.44 -33.75
C HIS A 52 -15.55 -18.92 -33.66
N ALA A 53 -16.10 -19.64 -32.69
CA ALA A 53 -15.70 -21.01 -32.39
C ALA A 53 -15.76 -21.96 -33.61
N GLY A 54 -16.77 -21.87 -34.47
CA GLY A 54 -16.85 -22.69 -35.69
C GLY A 54 -15.69 -22.49 -36.67
N TYR A 55 -15.21 -21.24 -36.85
CA TYR A 55 -14.04 -20.98 -37.68
C TYR A 55 -12.74 -21.41 -37.00
N VAL A 56 -12.69 -21.33 -35.66
CA VAL A 56 -11.54 -21.82 -34.89
C VAL A 56 -11.44 -23.35 -34.98
N GLU A 57 -12.57 -24.07 -34.95
CA GLU A 57 -12.62 -25.52 -35.12
C GLU A 57 -12.00 -25.97 -36.44
N GLU A 58 -12.35 -25.30 -37.55
CA GLU A 58 -11.79 -25.59 -38.88
C GLU A 58 -10.28 -25.26 -38.98
N TYR A 59 -9.77 -24.34 -38.15
CA TYR A 59 -8.41 -23.81 -38.27
C TYR A 59 -7.43 -24.28 -37.18
N LYS A 60 -7.92 -24.93 -36.12
CA LYS A 60 -7.12 -25.32 -34.93
C LYS A 60 -5.87 -26.14 -35.26
N ASP A 61 -5.97 -27.08 -36.19
CA ASP A 61 -4.84 -27.94 -36.56
C ASP A 61 -3.71 -27.13 -37.18
N ARG A 62 -4.04 -26.11 -37.98
CA ARG A 62 -3.05 -25.20 -38.57
C ARG A 62 -2.46 -24.25 -37.53
N LEU A 63 -3.25 -23.79 -36.57
CA LEU A 63 -2.77 -22.92 -35.49
C LEU A 63 -1.73 -23.64 -34.63
N LEU A 64 -1.97 -24.91 -34.31
CA LEU A 64 -1.09 -25.76 -33.50
C LEU A 64 -0.04 -26.51 -34.32
N LYS A 65 -0.07 -26.39 -35.65
CA LYS A 65 0.80 -27.12 -36.59
C LYS A 65 0.72 -28.63 -36.39
N LEU A 66 -0.49 -29.15 -36.15
CA LEU A 66 -0.75 -30.58 -36.08
C LEU A 66 -0.72 -31.17 -37.49
N ASP A 67 0.05 -32.22 -37.67
CA ASP A 67 0.07 -33.02 -38.88
C ASP A 67 -0.35 -34.44 -38.50
N ASN A 68 -1.43 -34.94 -39.10
CA ASN A 68 -2.00 -36.25 -38.81
C ASN A 68 -1.03 -37.42 -39.03
N ARG A 69 0.11 -37.18 -39.68
CA ARG A 69 1.16 -38.18 -39.92
C ARG A 69 2.14 -38.33 -38.75
N TYR A 70 2.20 -37.36 -37.84
CA TYR A 70 3.20 -37.29 -36.79
C TYR A 70 2.56 -37.13 -35.41
N LEU A 71 3.25 -37.63 -34.38
CA LEU A 71 2.84 -37.41 -33.01
C LEU A 71 3.02 -35.92 -32.67
N PRO A 72 2.01 -35.23 -32.10
CA PRO A 72 2.11 -33.83 -31.72
C PRO A 72 3.28 -33.61 -30.76
N GLN A 73 4.24 -32.76 -31.14
CA GLN A 73 5.31 -32.34 -30.24
C GLN A 73 4.84 -31.16 -29.39
N GLU A 74 5.22 -31.20 -28.10
CA GLU A 74 4.92 -30.12 -27.18
C GLU A 74 5.69 -28.84 -27.56
N VAL A 75 4.96 -27.75 -27.81
CA VAL A 75 5.54 -26.45 -28.15
C VAL A 75 5.87 -25.68 -26.87
N ASN A 76 7.06 -25.07 -26.81
CA ASN A 76 7.49 -24.28 -25.67
C ASN A 76 6.58 -23.04 -25.45
N LEU A 77 6.21 -22.81 -24.18
CA LEU A 77 5.42 -21.68 -23.68
C LEU A 77 6.11 -20.31 -23.77
N ASP A 78 7.37 -20.23 -24.18
CA ASP A 78 8.05 -18.95 -24.44
C ASP A 78 7.51 -18.22 -25.68
N SER A 79 6.84 -18.95 -26.58
CA SER A 79 6.27 -18.38 -27.79
C SER A 79 4.93 -17.70 -27.52
N LEU A 80 4.90 -16.37 -27.54
CA LEU A 80 3.66 -15.58 -27.40
C LEU A 80 2.59 -15.95 -28.45
N THR A 81 3.01 -16.38 -29.64
CA THR A 81 2.08 -16.86 -30.69
C THR A 81 1.40 -18.16 -30.28
N HIS A 82 2.14 -19.08 -29.66
CA HIS A 82 1.58 -20.34 -29.16
C HIS A 82 0.63 -20.10 -27.98
N ILE A 83 1.00 -19.22 -27.04
CA ILE A 83 0.11 -18.80 -25.94
C ILE A 83 -1.20 -18.23 -26.50
N ALA A 84 -1.11 -17.30 -27.47
CA ALA A 84 -2.28 -16.70 -28.09
C ALA A 84 -3.18 -17.73 -28.82
N ASN A 85 -2.58 -18.71 -29.49
CA ASN A 85 -3.30 -19.84 -30.10
C ASN A 85 -4.08 -20.64 -29.06
N LEU A 86 -3.44 -21.02 -27.96
CA LEU A 86 -4.08 -21.78 -26.90
C LEU A 86 -5.25 -21.01 -26.27
N ILE A 87 -5.07 -19.71 -26.01
CA ILE A 87 -6.14 -18.83 -25.53
C ILE A 87 -7.31 -18.83 -26.52
N LEU A 88 -7.05 -18.63 -27.81
CA LEU A 88 -8.08 -18.61 -28.84
C LEU A 88 -8.86 -19.93 -28.91
N ILE A 89 -8.14 -21.05 -28.95
CA ILE A 89 -8.72 -22.39 -29.13
C ILE A 89 -9.51 -22.84 -27.91
N PHE A 90 -9.01 -22.63 -26.70
CA PHE A 90 -9.72 -23.07 -25.49
C PHE A 90 -10.96 -22.24 -25.19
N ASN A 91 -10.94 -20.94 -25.51
CA ASN A 91 -12.15 -20.12 -25.41
C ASN A 91 -13.19 -20.46 -26.49
N ALA A 92 -12.76 -20.85 -27.69
CA ALA A 92 -13.67 -21.43 -28.69
C ALA A 92 -14.24 -22.77 -28.23
N GLY A 93 -13.39 -23.61 -27.62
CA GLY A 93 -13.76 -24.93 -27.11
C GLY A 93 -14.76 -24.91 -25.96
N PHE A 94 -14.82 -23.81 -25.20
CA PHE A 94 -15.87 -23.61 -24.20
C PHE A 94 -17.27 -23.58 -24.84
N SER A 95 -17.41 -22.92 -26.00
CA SER A 95 -18.68 -22.89 -26.73
C SER A 95 -18.90 -24.14 -27.59
N HIS A 96 -17.82 -24.81 -28.03
CA HIS A 96 -17.85 -25.98 -28.91
C HIS A 96 -16.94 -27.09 -28.34
N PRO A 97 -17.46 -27.97 -27.45
CA PRO A 97 -16.65 -28.97 -26.74
C PRO A 97 -15.88 -29.94 -27.66
N THR A 98 -16.38 -30.21 -28.87
CA THR A 98 -15.73 -31.02 -29.91
C THR A 98 -14.32 -30.52 -30.28
N ILE A 99 -14.07 -29.21 -30.10
CA ILE A 99 -12.74 -28.64 -30.28
C ILE A 99 -11.76 -29.24 -29.29
N LEU A 100 -12.15 -29.37 -28.02
CA LEU A 100 -11.28 -29.83 -26.93
C LEU A 100 -11.03 -31.34 -27.02
N GLU A 101 -12.02 -32.11 -27.45
CA GLU A 101 -11.90 -33.58 -27.59
C GLU A 101 -10.78 -33.99 -28.56
N SER A 102 -10.49 -33.17 -29.58
CA SER A 102 -9.43 -33.46 -30.54
C SER A 102 -8.08 -32.84 -30.17
N MET A 103 -7.96 -32.21 -29.01
CA MET A 103 -6.73 -31.50 -28.62
C MET A 103 -5.68 -32.47 -28.06
N PRO A 104 -4.39 -32.26 -28.37
CA PRO A 104 -3.33 -33.04 -27.74
C PRO A 104 -3.31 -32.85 -26.22
N ASN A 105 -3.12 -33.94 -25.46
CA ASN A 105 -3.13 -33.93 -23.99
C ASN A 105 -2.17 -32.90 -23.35
N TYR A 106 -1.03 -32.62 -23.98
CA TYR A 106 -0.07 -31.63 -23.45
C TYR A 106 -0.67 -30.22 -23.37
N THR A 107 -1.61 -29.89 -24.26
CA THR A 107 -2.21 -28.54 -24.31
C THR A 107 -3.03 -28.23 -23.06
N PHE A 108 -3.68 -29.23 -22.45
CA PHE A 108 -4.41 -29.06 -21.19
C PHE A 108 -3.50 -28.71 -20.02
N ARG A 109 -2.32 -29.35 -19.93
CA ARG A 109 -1.29 -29.02 -18.92
C ARG A 109 -0.79 -27.59 -19.09
N GLN A 110 -0.58 -27.20 -20.35
CA GLN A 110 -0.15 -25.85 -20.71
C GLN A 110 -1.21 -24.79 -20.37
N VAL A 111 -2.48 -25.05 -20.67
CA VAL A 111 -3.57 -24.13 -20.35
C VAL A 111 -3.76 -23.96 -18.85
N TYR A 112 -3.58 -25.02 -18.07
CA TYR A 112 -3.60 -24.91 -16.62
C TYR A 112 -2.56 -23.91 -16.09
N PHE A 113 -1.31 -24.00 -16.57
CA PHE A 113 -0.27 -23.02 -16.24
C PHE A 113 -0.62 -21.61 -16.74
N LEU A 114 -1.12 -21.51 -17.98
CA LEU A 114 -1.47 -20.22 -18.58
C LEU A 114 -2.68 -19.56 -17.92
N ASN A 115 -3.62 -20.32 -17.39
CA ASN A 115 -4.76 -19.79 -16.64
C ASN A 115 -4.30 -19.17 -15.31
N ALA A 116 -3.32 -19.78 -14.63
CA ALA A 116 -2.70 -19.17 -13.46
C ALA A 116 -1.96 -17.87 -13.79
N LYS A 117 -1.31 -17.80 -14.96
CA LYS A 117 -0.53 -16.63 -15.41
C LYS A 117 -1.40 -15.50 -16.02
N TYR A 118 -2.49 -15.86 -16.70
CA TYR A 118 -3.38 -14.95 -17.44
C TYR A 118 -4.86 -15.29 -17.16
N PRO A 119 -5.33 -15.18 -15.91
CA PRO A 119 -6.66 -15.66 -15.50
C PRO A 119 -7.81 -14.98 -16.25
N GLN A 120 -7.64 -13.73 -16.66
CA GLN A 120 -8.62 -12.97 -17.43
C GLN A 120 -8.78 -13.45 -18.88
N CYS A 121 -7.87 -14.30 -19.38
CA CYS A 121 -7.84 -14.75 -20.77
C CYS A 121 -8.48 -16.14 -20.98
N PHE A 122 -8.87 -16.84 -19.92
CA PHE A 122 -9.47 -18.17 -20.00
C PHE A 122 -10.83 -18.21 -19.30
N PRO A 123 -11.73 -19.14 -19.68
CA PRO A 123 -12.93 -19.42 -18.90
C PRO A 123 -12.56 -20.09 -17.57
N LYS A 124 -13.46 -20.04 -16.59
CA LYS A 124 -13.21 -20.67 -15.29
C LYS A 124 -13.07 -22.18 -15.46
N MET A 125 -11.97 -22.74 -14.94
CA MET A 125 -11.62 -24.14 -15.14
C MET A 125 -12.59 -25.14 -14.48
N GLU A 126 -13.46 -24.66 -13.59
CA GLU A 126 -14.49 -25.47 -12.92
C GLU A 126 -15.55 -26.02 -13.90
N ASP A 127 -15.64 -25.44 -15.10
CA ASP A 127 -16.65 -25.80 -16.10
C ASP A 127 -16.17 -26.87 -17.13
N PHE A 128 -14.94 -27.37 -17.01
CA PHE A 128 -14.41 -28.39 -17.94
C PHE A 128 -14.66 -29.81 -17.39
N ASP A 129 -15.67 -30.50 -17.92
CA ASP A 129 -16.06 -31.88 -17.56
C ASP A 129 -15.11 -32.98 -18.08
N HIS A 130 -13.92 -32.64 -18.58
CA HIS A 130 -12.99 -33.64 -19.10
C HIS A 130 -12.27 -34.35 -17.94
N PRO A 131 -12.30 -35.70 -17.86
CA PRO A 131 -11.53 -36.45 -16.88
C PRO A 131 -10.04 -36.33 -17.21
N MET A 132 -9.40 -35.27 -16.75
CA MET A 132 -7.96 -35.13 -16.75
C MET A 132 -7.41 -36.23 -15.83
N GLU A 133 -6.74 -37.23 -16.41
CA GLU A 133 -5.88 -38.12 -15.64
C GLU A 133 -4.91 -37.21 -14.84
N ARG A 134 -5.11 -37.16 -13.52
CA ARG A 134 -4.21 -36.52 -12.56
C ARG A 134 -2.89 -37.29 -12.50
N GLY A 135 -2.14 -37.27 -13.59
CA GLY A 135 -0.83 -37.87 -13.70
C GLY A 135 0.22 -36.96 -13.07
N GLN A 136 0.57 -37.26 -11.82
CA GLN A 136 1.92 -37.13 -11.24
C GLN A 136 2.74 -35.86 -11.55
N ALA A 137 2.12 -34.68 -11.45
CA ALA A 137 2.85 -33.41 -11.35
C ALA A 137 2.54 -32.77 -9.98
N THR A 138 3.39 -33.11 -9.01
CA THR A 138 3.74 -32.33 -7.80
C THR A 138 2.61 -31.58 -7.07
N ASN A 139 2.19 -32.18 -5.94
CA ASN A 139 1.34 -31.64 -4.88
C ASN A 139 1.91 -30.41 -4.11
N GLU A 140 2.74 -29.55 -4.72
CA GLU A 140 3.32 -28.39 -4.02
C GLU A 140 2.86 -27.03 -4.54
N LEU A 141 1.99 -26.95 -5.55
CA LEU A 141 1.59 -25.65 -6.12
C LEU A 141 0.11 -25.55 -6.46
N MET A 142 -0.77 -25.81 -5.50
CA MET A 142 -2.17 -25.38 -5.62
C MET A 142 -2.77 -25.02 -4.27
N ASN A 143 -3.12 -23.74 -4.12
CA ASN A 143 -4.01 -23.27 -3.07
C ASN A 143 -5.30 -22.71 -3.70
N PRO A 144 -6.48 -22.95 -3.10
CA PRO A 144 -7.76 -22.43 -3.56
C PRO A 144 -7.97 -21.00 -3.02
N THR A 145 -7.48 -20.00 -3.75
CA THR A 145 -7.37 -18.59 -3.29
C THR A 145 -8.70 -17.91 -2.93
N SER A 146 -9.85 -18.46 -3.35
CA SER A 146 -11.15 -17.83 -3.09
C SER A 146 -11.89 -18.36 -1.86
N MET A 147 -11.52 -19.53 -1.32
CA MET A 147 -12.06 -20.04 -0.04
C MET A 147 -11.10 -19.83 1.15
N THR A 148 -9.78 -19.75 0.93
CA THR A 148 -8.79 -19.52 1.99
C THR A 148 -8.78 -18.08 2.52
N THR A 149 -9.13 -17.09 1.69
CA THR A 149 -9.08 -15.67 2.07
C THR A 149 -10.08 -15.32 3.17
N LEU A 150 -11.30 -15.88 3.13
CA LEU A 150 -12.27 -15.72 4.23
C LEU A 150 -11.76 -16.35 5.54
N SER A 151 -11.10 -17.50 5.46
CA SER A 151 -10.47 -18.15 6.62
C SER A 151 -9.30 -17.32 7.19
N ASN A 152 -8.51 -16.66 6.34
CA ASN A 152 -7.37 -15.85 6.75
C ASN A 152 -7.82 -14.56 7.45
N MET A 153 -8.92 -13.95 6.98
CA MET A 153 -9.49 -12.75 7.60
C MET A 153 -9.98 -13.03 9.03
N ASP A 154 -10.68 -14.14 9.23
CA ASP A 154 -11.20 -14.53 10.55
C ASP A 154 -10.08 -14.89 11.51
N PHE A 155 -9.08 -15.64 11.02
CA PHE A 155 -7.87 -15.91 11.75
C PHE A 155 -7.16 -14.63 12.22
N VAL A 156 -6.99 -13.62 11.34
CA VAL A 156 -6.36 -12.36 11.72
C VAL A 156 -7.16 -11.60 12.78
N CYS A 157 -8.49 -11.52 12.65
CA CYS A 157 -9.35 -10.88 13.64
C CYS A 157 -9.29 -11.57 15.00
N GLU A 158 -9.46 -12.89 15.04
CA GLU A 158 -9.45 -13.67 16.28
C GLU A 158 -8.07 -13.62 16.96
N THR A 159 -7.01 -13.80 16.18
CA THR A 159 -5.64 -13.75 16.71
C THR A 159 -5.29 -12.35 17.20
N PHE A 160 -5.69 -11.29 16.48
CA PHE A 160 -5.46 -9.91 16.91
C PHE A 160 -6.16 -9.62 18.25
N ASN A 161 -7.41 -10.07 18.40
CA ASN A 161 -8.17 -9.90 19.65
C ASN A 161 -7.57 -10.70 20.81
N SER A 162 -7.06 -11.92 20.56
CA SER A 162 -6.35 -12.71 21.57
C SER A 162 -5.07 -12.00 22.00
N VAL A 163 -4.21 -11.64 21.05
CA VAL A 163 -2.92 -10.98 21.32
C VAL A 163 -3.12 -9.65 22.06
N THR A 164 -4.16 -8.88 21.72
CA THR A 164 -4.45 -7.61 22.41
C THR A 164 -4.86 -7.85 23.86
N ARG A 165 -5.61 -8.92 24.15
CA ARG A 165 -5.97 -9.31 25.51
C ARG A 165 -4.76 -9.77 26.30
N ASP A 166 -3.97 -10.68 25.73
CA ASP A 166 -2.77 -11.23 26.37
C ASP A 166 -1.74 -10.12 26.64
N ALA A 167 -1.57 -9.18 25.70
CA ALA A 167 -0.72 -8.00 25.88
C ALA A 167 -1.22 -7.10 27.02
N GLN A 168 -2.53 -6.90 27.15
CA GLN A 168 -3.11 -6.13 28.24
C GLN A 168 -2.89 -6.79 29.60
N ASP A 169 -2.99 -8.12 29.67
CA ASP A 169 -2.75 -8.88 30.90
C ASP A 169 -1.29 -8.77 31.32
N LEU A 170 -0.34 -8.90 30.38
CA LEU A 170 1.10 -8.70 30.63
C LEU A 170 1.44 -7.27 31.08
N LEU A 171 0.83 -6.25 30.48
CA LEU A 171 1.03 -4.86 30.92
C LEU A 171 0.48 -4.63 32.33
N THR A 172 -0.64 -5.26 32.68
CA THR A 172 -1.22 -5.17 34.02
C THR A 172 -0.34 -5.88 35.05
N ALA A 173 0.35 -6.95 34.64
CA ALA A 173 1.36 -7.64 35.44
C ALA A 173 2.74 -6.96 35.47
N LEU A 174 2.91 -5.81 34.79
CA LEU A 174 4.18 -5.08 34.61
C LEU A 174 5.28 -5.91 33.91
N GLU A 175 4.91 -6.93 33.13
CA GLU A 175 5.83 -7.75 32.35
C GLU A 175 6.10 -7.14 30.96
N PHE A 176 6.62 -5.90 30.93
CA PHE A 176 6.77 -5.12 29.70
C PHE A 176 7.59 -5.83 28.60
N ARG A 177 8.67 -6.53 29.00
CA ARG A 177 9.54 -7.24 28.06
C ARG A 177 8.80 -8.39 27.35
N ALA A 178 8.08 -9.22 28.10
CA ALA A 178 7.30 -10.31 27.54
C ALA A 178 6.21 -9.79 26.59
N CYS A 179 5.57 -8.67 26.95
CA CYS A 179 4.58 -8.00 26.11
C CYS A 179 5.19 -7.52 24.78
N ILE A 180 6.34 -6.85 24.83
CA ILE A 180 7.04 -6.36 23.62
C ILE A 180 7.47 -7.52 22.71
N GLU A 181 8.04 -8.59 23.28
CA GLU A 181 8.48 -9.77 22.52
C GLU A 181 7.30 -10.49 21.84
N MET A 182 6.16 -10.61 22.53
CA MET A 182 4.91 -11.14 21.99
C MET A 182 4.39 -10.29 20.82
N LEU A 183 4.28 -8.97 21.02
CA LEU A 183 3.80 -8.04 19.99
C LEU A 183 4.72 -8.05 18.77
N ASP A 184 6.02 -8.14 18.96
CA ASP A 184 6.99 -8.30 17.86
C ASP A 184 6.84 -9.62 17.11
N GLY A 185 6.62 -10.72 17.84
CA GLY A 185 6.33 -12.03 17.26
C GLY A 185 5.13 -11.98 16.33
N PHE A 186 4.03 -11.39 16.81
CA PHE A 186 2.81 -11.26 16.04
C PHE A 186 2.94 -10.25 14.89
N GLY A 187 3.63 -9.12 15.10
CA GLY A 187 3.93 -8.14 14.06
C GLY A 187 4.72 -8.75 12.88
N ARG A 188 5.65 -9.68 13.16
CA ARG A 188 6.36 -10.44 12.12
C ARG A 188 5.43 -11.38 11.34
N GLN A 189 4.48 -12.04 12.01
CA GLN A 189 3.49 -12.90 11.35
C GLN A 189 2.58 -12.07 10.43
N LEU A 190 2.03 -10.96 10.92
CA LEU A 190 1.24 -10.04 10.11
C LEU A 190 2.04 -9.51 8.92
N HIS A 191 3.34 -9.21 9.11
CA HIS A 191 4.16 -8.78 7.99
C HIS A 191 4.31 -9.85 6.90
N LYS A 192 4.43 -11.14 7.27
CA LYS A 192 4.44 -12.25 6.30
C LYS A 192 3.11 -12.33 5.55
N ILE A 193 2.00 -12.23 6.27
CA ILE A 193 0.66 -12.23 5.69
C ILE A 193 0.50 -11.08 4.69
N CYS A 194 0.89 -9.86 5.06
CA CYS A 194 0.84 -8.70 4.15
C CYS A 194 1.71 -8.86 2.89
N ARG A 195 2.78 -9.67 2.94
CA ARG A 195 3.59 -9.98 1.75
C ARG A 195 2.92 -10.99 0.83
N LEU A 196 2.21 -11.96 1.41
CA LEU A 196 1.51 -13.01 0.67
C LEU A 196 0.20 -12.49 0.07
N GLU A 197 -0.50 -11.62 0.79
CA GLU A 197 -1.82 -11.07 0.42
C GLU A 197 -1.79 -9.54 0.50
N PRO A 198 -1.25 -8.84 -0.53
CA PRO A 198 -1.08 -7.39 -0.52
C PRO A 198 -2.40 -6.61 -0.47
N ASP A 199 -3.48 -7.22 -0.96
CA ASP A 199 -4.82 -6.63 -0.97
C ASP A 199 -5.52 -6.76 0.39
N MET A 200 -4.91 -7.44 1.37
CA MET A 200 -5.48 -7.60 2.70
C MET A 200 -5.20 -6.37 3.59
N HIS A 201 -5.89 -5.26 3.29
CA HIS A 201 -5.78 -3.99 4.00
C HIS A 201 -5.94 -4.13 5.53
N MET A 202 -6.80 -5.05 5.95
CA MET A 202 -7.00 -5.38 7.36
C MET A 202 -5.70 -5.84 8.06
N ALA A 203 -4.88 -6.69 7.43
CA ALA A 203 -3.61 -7.10 8.03
C ALA A 203 -2.62 -5.94 8.12
N VAL A 204 -2.60 -5.04 7.13
CA VAL A 204 -1.75 -3.84 7.17
C VAL A 204 -2.16 -2.93 8.33
N PHE A 205 -3.47 -2.73 8.52
CA PHE A 205 -4.01 -1.97 9.65
C PHE A 205 -3.68 -2.64 10.99
N ALA A 206 -3.96 -3.93 11.13
CA ALA A 206 -3.66 -4.72 12.31
C ALA A 206 -2.17 -4.63 12.68
N LYS A 207 -1.28 -4.74 11.69
CA LYS A 207 0.17 -4.60 11.89
C LYS A 207 0.52 -3.22 12.46
N GLY A 208 -0.09 -2.16 11.93
CA GLY A 208 0.07 -0.81 12.44
C GLY A 208 -0.42 -0.65 13.89
N CYS A 209 -1.57 -1.23 14.23
CA CYS A 209 -2.07 -1.23 15.60
C CYS A 209 -1.16 -1.99 16.57
N ILE A 210 -0.63 -3.15 16.17
CA ILE A 210 0.34 -3.91 16.98
C ILE A 210 1.62 -3.11 17.21
N GLN A 211 2.12 -2.40 16.19
CA GLN A 211 3.26 -1.51 16.35
C GLN A 211 2.95 -0.35 17.30
N ALA A 212 1.74 0.21 17.26
CA ALA A 212 1.31 1.24 18.21
C ALA A 212 1.26 0.69 19.64
N PHE A 213 0.70 -0.51 19.85
CA PHE A 213 0.68 -1.18 21.16
C PHE A 213 2.09 -1.47 21.69
N LYS A 214 3.01 -1.87 20.80
CA LYS A 214 4.41 -2.07 21.17
C LYS A 214 5.04 -0.77 21.66
N LEU A 215 4.87 0.33 20.92
CA LEU A 215 5.39 1.65 21.31
C LEU A 215 4.77 2.12 22.63
N THR A 216 3.47 1.88 22.85
CA THR A 216 2.81 2.13 24.14
C THR A 216 3.45 1.34 25.28
N ALA A 217 3.69 0.04 25.11
CA ALA A 217 4.36 -0.79 26.10
C ALA A 217 5.79 -0.30 26.39
N THR A 218 6.54 0.11 25.37
CA THR A 218 7.88 0.71 25.51
C THR A 218 7.83 2.03 26.28
N ILE A 219 6.88 2.91 25.98
CA ILE A 219 6.66 4.17 26.73
C ILE A 219 6.40 3.88 28.21
N GLN A 220 5.52 2.94 28.52
CA GLN A 220 5.23 2.56 29.91
C GLN A 220 6.46 1.98 30.61
N SER A 221 7.24 1.13 29.94
CA SER A 221 8.49 0.59 30.47
C SER A 221 9.52 1.69 30.76
N LEU A 222 9.73 2.64 29.84
CA LEU A 222 10.69 3.73 30.01
C LEU A 222 10.26 4.69 31.12
N VAL A 223 8.97 5.00 31.22
CA VAL A 223 8.43 5.80 32.32
C VAL A 223 8.59 5.07 33.66
N PHE A 224 8.37 3.76 33.70
CA PHE A 224 8.60 2.98 34.91
C PHE A 224 10.08 3.05 35.35
N GLN A 225 11.02 2.77 34.45
CA GLN A 225 12.46 2.79 34.72
C GLN A 225 12.98 4.18 35.17
N THR A 226 12.57 5.24 34.48
CA THR A 226 12.97 6.63 34.81
C THR A 226 12.44 7.11 36.15
N THR A 227 11.37 6.50 36.67
CA THR A 227 10.80 6.87 37.98
C THR A 227 11.51 6.20 39.15
N GLU A 228 12.15 5.05 38.95
CA GLU A 228 12.96 4.39 40.00
C GLU A 228 14.28 5.11 40.22
N THR A 229 14.85 5.72 39.18
CA THR A 229 16.06 6.53 39.28
C THR A 229 15.76 7.89 39.93
N ARG A 230 15.99 7.96 41.25
CA ARG A 230 15.79 9.19 42.05
C ARG A 230 16.79 10.31 41.74
N SER A 231 17.94 10.00 41.15
CA SER A 231 19.01 10.97 40.85
C SER A 231 19.10 11.33 39.38
N PHE A 232 19.21 12.62 39.07
CA PHE A 232 19.59 13.15 37.76
C PHE A 232 21.01 12.69 37.41
N THR A 233 21.11 11.54 36.78
CA THR A 233 22.37 10.94 36.33
C THR A 233 22.36 10.88 34.81
N SER A 234 23.53 10.82 34.17
CA SER A 234 23.68 10.66 32.71
C SER A 234 22.68 9.66 32.07
N PRO A 235 22.45 8.45 32.62
CA PRO A 235 21.48 7.50 32.03
C PRO A 235 20.03 8.00 32.02
N CYS A 236 19.63 8.89 32.93
CA CYS A 236 18.28 9.46 32.93
C CYS A 236 18.04 10.35 31.70
N ILE A 237 19.07 11.07 31.24
CA ILE A 237 18.97 11.95 30.07
C ILE A 237 18.81 11.12 28.79
N GLU A 238 19.60 10.05 28.66
CA GLU A 238 19.51 9.12 27.52
C GLU A 238 18.12 8.45 27.46
N GLN A 239 17.60 7.99 28.61
CA GLN A 239 16.26 7.41 28.69
C GLN A 239 15.15 8.42 28.35
N CYS A 240 15.28 9.68 28.76
CA CYS A 240 14.32 10.74 28.40
C CYS A 240 14.37 11.05 26.90
N ALA A 241 15.55 11.03 26.28
CA ALA A 241 15.70 11.20 24.85
C ALA A 241 15.07 10.02 24.08
N GLU A 242 15.29 8.78 24.53
CA GLU A 242 14.67 7.58 23.95
C GLU A 242 13.14 7.60 24.10
N LEU A 243 12.65 7.98 25.28
CA LEU A 243 11.22 8.15 25.54
C LEU A 243 10.60 9.18 24.60
N SER A 244 11.26 10.32 24.40
CA SER A 244 10.78 11.37 23.48
C SER A 244 10.67 10.88 22.03
N ARG A 245 11.70 10.15 21.54
CA ARG A 245 11.68 9.55 20.19
C ARG A 245 10.56 8.51 20.03
N THR A 246 10.36 7.68 21.06
CA THR A 246 9.31 6.65 21.08
C THR A 246 7.93 7.29 21.07
N CYS A 247 7.73 8.36 21.85
CA CYS A 247 6.49 9.14 21.86
C CYS A 247 6.23 9.78 20.49
N PHE A 248 7.22 10.43 19.88
CA PHE A 248 7.07 11.01 18.55
C PHE A 248 6.69 9.94 17.50
N SER A 249 7.31 8.77 17.57
CA SER A 249 6.96 7.62 16.71
C SER A 249 5.52 7.16 16.89
N LEU A 250 5.04 7.03 18.13
CA LEU A 250 3.65 6.64 18.42
C LEU A 250 2.65 7.68 17.93
N PHE A 251 2.94 8.96 18.13
CA PHE A 251 2.10 10.07 17.67
C PHE A 251 1.97 10.09 16.14
N ASN A 252 3.08 9.94 15.42
CA ASN A 252 3.08 9.90 13.97
C ASN A 252 2.35 8.67 13.43
N LEU A 253 2.58 7.50 14.05
CA LEU A 253 1.93 6.26 13.65
C LEU A 253 0.42 6.31 13.84
N THR A 254 -0.06 6.77 14.99
CA THR A 254 -1.51 6.89 15.27
C THR A 254 -2.19 7.85 14.31
N ARG A 255 -1.55 9.00 13.99
CA ARG A 255 -2.05 9.93 12.98
C ARG A 255 -2.06 9.32 11.58
N ALA A 256 -1.02 8.58 11.20
CA ALA A 256 -0.96 7.88 9.92
C ALA A 256 -2.07 6.82 9.81
N LEU A 257 -2.33 6.06 10.88
CA LEU A 257 -3.41 5.07 10.90
C LEU A 257 -4.79 5.74 10.73
N LEU A 258 -5.01 6.88 11.37
CA LEU A 258 -6.25 7.65 11.25
C LEU A 258 -6.46 8.30 9.88
N SER A 259 -5.38 8.73 9.21
CA SER A 259 -5.46 9.44 7.93
C SER A 259 -5.51 8.51 6.72
N VAL A 260 -4.77 7.40 6.78
CA VAL A 260 -4.59 6.47 5.65
C VAL A 260 -5.71 5.44 5.57
N PHE A 261 -6.28 5.02 6.69
CA PHE A 261 -7.34 4.01 6.67
C PHE A 261 -8.74 4.62 6.66
N LEU A 262 -9.58 4.09 5.76
CA LEU A 262 -11.00 4.39 5.69
C LEU A 262 -11.83 3.29 6.36
N GLY A 263 -13.05 3.66 6.76
CA GLY A 263 -14.00 2.72 7.36
C GLY A 263 -13.69 2.37 8.81
N LEU A 264 -12.82 3.15 9.47
CA LEU A 264 -12.55 2.99 10.89
C LEU A 264 -13.82 3.24 11.70
N GLU A 265 -14.13 2.33 12.62
CA GLU A 265 -15.18 2.55 13.60
C GLU A 265 -14.85 3.74 14.51
N VAL A 266 -15.88 4.38 15.06
CA VAL A 266 -15.72 5.51 15.98
C VAL A 266 -14.94 5.10 17.23
N SER A 267 -15.16 3.88 17.72
CA SER A 267 -14.41 3.23 18.81
C SER A 267 -12.92 3.14 18.49
N THR A 268 -12.57 2.58 17.33
CA THR A 268 -11.18 2.43 16.86
C THR A 268 -10.51 3.77 16.60
N SER A 269 -11.23 4.74 16.05
CA SER A 269 -10.68 6.09 15.84
C SER A 269 -10.40 6.79 17.18
N ARG A 270 -11.31 6.67 18.15
CA ARG A 270 -11.11 7.19 19.51
C ARG A 270 -9.90 6.53 20.19
N ALA A 271 -9.80 5.21 20.09
CA ALA A 271 -8.66 4.44 20.60
C ALA A 271 -7.31 4.96 20.07
N LEU A 272 -7.20 5.19 18.76
CA LEU A 272 -5.97 5.71 18.14
C LEU A 272 -5.67 7.15 18.61
N VAL A 273 -6.69 8.00 18.76
CA VAL A 273 -6.53 9.35 19.30
C VAL A 273 -6.04 9.29 20.76
N GLU A 274 -6.62 8.42 21.59
CA GLU A 274 -6.19 8.22 22.97
C GLU A 274 -4.73 7.77 23.04
N SER A 275 -4.29 6.86 22.15
CA SER A 275 -2.88 6.47 22.05
C SER A 275 -1.97 7.62 21.63
N GLY A 276 -2.44 8.49 20.74
CA GLY A 276 -1.74 9.72 20.34
C GLY A 276 -1.59 10.70 21.50
N ILE A 277 -2.60 10.85 22.34
CA ILE A 277 -2.53 11.72 23.52
C ILE A 277 -1.62 11.12 24.59
N LEU A 278 -1.61 9.80 24.75
CA LEU A 278 -0.62 9.13 25.60
C LEU A 278 0.81 9.45 25.17
N ALA A 279 1.08 9.45 23.87
CA ALA A 279 2.38 9.82 23.33
C ALA A 279 2.76 11.27 23.70
N GLN A 280 1.82 12.21 23.59
CA GLN A 280 2.05 13.59 24.02
C GLN A 280 2.32 13.69 25.53
N ALA A 281 1.59 12.95 26.35
CA ALA A 281 1.82 12.89 27.80
C ALA A 281 3.21 12.32 28.15
N GLY A 282 3.65 11.28 27.43
CA GLY A 282 4.99 10.70 27.58
C GLY A 282 6.10 11.66 27.15
N ALA A 283 5.92 12.41 26.07
CA ALA A 283 6.86 13.44 25.63
C ALA A 283 6.95 14.59 26.66
N ALA A 284 5.81 15.03 27.20
CA ALA A 284 5.78 16.03 28.26
C ALA A 284 6.48 15.53 29.54
N PHE A 285 6.27 14.26 29.92
CA PHE A 285 6.97 13.64 31.03
C PHE A 285 8.49 13.64 30.81
N ALA A 286 8.95 13.24 29.62
CA ALA A 286 10.36 13.25 29.26
C ALA A 286 10.97 14.66 29.30
N ALA A 287 10.27 15.69 28.81
CA ALA A 287 10.75 17.06 28.81
C ALA A 287 10.89 17.64 30.23
N VAL A 288 9.89 17.40 31.09
CA VAL A 288 9.95 17.85 32.50
C VAL A 288 11.06 17.12 33.26
N LYS A 289 11.21 15.81 33.02
CA LYS A 289 12.23 14.99 33.70
C LYS A 289 13.64 15.24 33.16
N GLY A 290 13.78 15.61 31.88
CA GLY A 290 15.06 15.92 31.23
C GLY A 290 15.63 17.30 31.54
N GLY A 291 14.83 18.21 32.11
CA GLY A 291 15.26 19.56 32.50
C GLY A 291 15.21 20.61 31.37
N ASP A 292 14.71 20.27 30.19
CA ASP A 292 14.68 21.13 28.98
C ASP A 292 13.59 22.22 29.00
N GLY A 293 13.28 22.82 30.15
CA GLY A 293 12.31 23.92 30.22
C GLY A 293 10.86 23.54 29.86
N GLY A 294 10.51 22.24 29.86
CA GLY A 294 9.20 21.71 29.42
C GLY A 294 7.96 22.20 30.19
N LEU A 295 8.14 23.00 31.24
CA LEU A 295 7.04 23.65 31.96
C LEU A 295 6.25 24.63 31.07
N GLU A 296 6.89 25.26 30.08
CA GLU A 296 6.18 26.12 29.12
C GLU A 296 5.20 25.31 28.24
N TYR A 297 5.53 24.06 27.93
CA TYR A 297 4.69 23.17 27.12
C TYR A 297 3.41 22.75 27.89
N LEU A 298 3.55 22.48 29.20
CA LEU A 298 2.44 22.11 30.08
C LEU A 298 1.54 23.29 30.47
N ASN A 299 2.02 24.53 30.37
CA ASN A 299 1.23 25.73 30.68
C ASN A 299 0.13 26.03 29.64
N SER A 300 0.11 25.32 28.51
CA SER A 300 -1.08 25.31 27.65
C SER A 300 -2.22 24.59 28.39
N GLN A 301 -3.14 25.37 28.98
CA GLN A 301 -4.32 24.83 29.69
C GLN A 301 -5.08 23.76 28.89
N GLU A 302 -5.01 23.83 27.56
CA GLU A 302 -5.60 22.86 26.65
C GLU A 302 -5.06 21.44 26.82
N HIS A 303 -3.74 21.24 27.01
CA HIS A 303 -3.17 19.91 27.22
C HIS A 303 -3.57 19.31 28.56
N LEU A 304 -3.59 20.11 29.63
CA LEU A 304 -4.07 19.66 30.95
C LEU A 304 -5.57 19.34 30.93
N GLN A 305 -6.37 20.14 30.21
CA GLN A 305 -7.79 19.84 30.00
C GLN A 305 -8.00 18.55 29.19
N LEU A 306 -7.16 18.29 28.18
CA LEU A 306 -7.22 17.06 27.37
C LEU A 306 -6.82 15.82 28.19
N ILE A 307 -5.75 15.92 28.99
CA ILE A 307 -5.33 14.88 29.94
C ILE A 307 -6.43 14.62 30.98
N ASN A 308 -7.05 15.68 31.52
CA ASN A 308 -8.18 15.53 32.44
C ASN A 308 -9.40 14.89 31.75
N LYS A 309 -9.65 15.20 30.47
CA LYS A 309 -10.74 14.58 29.70
C LYS A 309 -10.54 13.06 29.53
N ILE A 310 -9.29 12.61 29.36
CA ILE A 310 -8.94 11.18 29.36
C ILE A 310 -9.15 10.58 30.75
N LYS A 311 -8.85 11.34 31.80
CA LYS A 311 -8.92 10.90 33.20
C LYS A 311 -10.33 10.91 33.81
N ASN A 312 -11.34 11.48 33.14
CA ASN A 312 -12.65 11.81 33.72
C ASN A 312 -13.58 10.62 34.03
N GLY A 313 -13.11 9.74 34.92
CA GLY A 313 -13.85 9.31 36.10
C GLY A 313 -13.26 9.80 37.43
N THR A 314 -12.28 10.73 37.48
CA THR A 314 -11.75 11.26 38.77
C THR A 314 -11.60 12.77 38.84
N THR A 315 -11.77 13.27 40.06
CA THR A 315 -12.07 14.62 40.54
C THR A 315 -11.07 15.72 40.16
N ALA A 316 -11.59 16.94 40.04
CA ALA A 316 -10.86 18.18 39.80
C ALA A 316 -9.59 18.30 40.67
N ILE A 317 -8.46 18.63 40.03
CA ILE A 317 -7.18 18.86 40.70
C ILE A 317 -7.26 20.23 41.41
N PRO A 318 -7.00 20.31 42.73
CA PRO A 318 -6.99 21.58 43.44
C PRO A 318 -5.83 22.48 42.98
N PRO A 319 -6.02 23.80 42.89
CA PRO A 319 -4.95 24.74 42.54
C PRO A 319 -3.94 24.82 43.69
N THR A 320 -2.72 24.32 43.48
CA THR A 320 -1.63 24.35 44.48
C THR A 320 -0.49 25.28 44.05
N THR A 321 0.03 26.07 44.98
CA THR A 321 0.84 27.27 44.73
C THR A 321 2.35 27.16 44.96
N SER A 322 2.98 25.99 45.22
CA SER A 322 4.44 26.02 45.49
C SER A 322 5.31 24.80 45.16
N ASP A 323 4.88 23.83 44.36
CA ASP A 323 5.81 22.88 43.70
C ASP A 323 5.12 22.16 42.53
N THR A 324 4.86 22.92 41.46
CA THR A 324 4.00 22.45 40.36
C THR A 324 4.64 21.30 39.56
N SER A 325 5.96 21.27 39.41
CA SER A 325 6.65 20.27 38.56
C SER A 325 6.55 18.84 39.10
N ALA A 326 6.76 18.64 40.41
CA ALA A 326 6.69 17.32 41.04
C ALA A 326 5.26 16.74 40.98
N VAL A 327 4.25 17.57 41.22
CA VAL A 327 2.83 17.18 41.13
C VAL A 327 2.47 16.83 39.69
N HIS A 328 2.91 17.61 38.70
CA HIS A 328 2.69 17.30 37.28
C HIS A 328 3.34 15.99 36.86
N LEU A 329 4.57 15.69 37.32
CA LEU A 329 5.25 14.43 37.04
C LEU A 329 4.49 13.23 37.60
N GLU A 330 3.99 13.29 38.83
CA GLU A 330 3.19 12.20 39.42
C GLU A 330 1.85 12.01 38.69
N ILE A 331 1.20 13.10 38.25
CA ILE A 331 -0.02 13.01 37.45
C ILE A 331 0.27 12.34 36.09
N LEU A 332 1.31 12.78 35.38
CA LEU A 332 1.68 12.22 34.08
C LEU A 332 2.08 10.74 34.22
N LYS A 333 2.88 10.42 35.23
CA LYS A 333 3.25 9.04 35.57
C LYS A 333 2.02 8.18 35.83
N SER A 334 1.09 8.65 36.66
CA SER A 334 -0.15 7.95 36.97
C SER A 334 -0.99 7.73 35.72
N CYS A 335 -1.13 8.73 34.85
CA CYS A 335 -1.86 8.62 33.59
C CYS A 335 -1.21 7.60 32.63
N ILE A 336 0.11 7.62 32.48
CA ILE A 336 0.83 6.72 31.58
C ILE A 336 0.80 5.28 32.11
N SER A 337 1.04 5.10 33.41
CA SER A 337 1.09 3.78 34.05
C SER A 337 -0.28 3.11 34.17
N SER A 338 -1.36 3.89 34.26
CA SER A 338 -2.74 3.36 34.31
C SER A 338 -3.38 3.20 32.94
N TYR A 339 -2.70 3.61 31.85
CA TYR A 339 -3.22 3.50 30.50
C TYR A 339 -3.40 2.02 30.12
N LYS A 340 -4.63 1.66 29.75
CA LYS A 340 -4.96 0.35 29.19
C LYS A 340 -4.87 0.43 27.68
N LEU A 341 -4.33 -0.60 27.05
CA LEU A 341 -4.40 -0.75 25.60
C LEU A 341 -5.86 -0.64 25.17
N PRO A 342 -6.15 0.25 24.21
CA PRO A 342 -7.52 0.49 23.83
C PRO A 342 -8.04 -0.72 23.04
N LYS A 343 -9.32 -1.02 23.23
CA LYS A 343 -9.99 -2.09 22.49
C LYS A 343 -10.21 -1.66 21.04
N ILE A 344 -9.27 -2.01 20.17
CA ILE A 344 -9.37 -1.77 18.73
C ILE A 344 -10.06 -2.96 18.08
N GLN A 345 -11.15 -2.70 17.36
CA GLN A 345 -11.74 -3.69 16.47
C GLN A 345 -11.20 -3.49 15.07
N VAL A 346 -10.63 -4.56 14.52
CA VAL A 346 -10.12 -4.60 13.16
C VAL A 346 -11.28 -5.04 12.25
N ALA A 347 -11.91 -4.06 11.61
CA ALA A 347 -13.09 -4.33 10.79
C ALA A 347 -12.72 -4.85 9.39
N ARG A 348 -13.52 -5.80 8.87
CA ARG A 348 -13.29 -6.43 7.55
C ARG A 348 -13.39 -5.47 6.37
N TRP A 349 -14.10 -4.35 6.54
CA TRP A 349 -14.32 -3.34 5.49
C TRP A 349 -13.31 -2.19 5.54
N ILE A 350 -12.27 -2.27 6.38
CA ILE A 350 -11.20 -1.27 6.41
C ILE A 350 -10.51 -1.25 5.04
N ARG A 351 -10.35 -0.04 4.49
CA ARG A 351 -9.66 0.16 3.22
C ARG A 351 -8.46 1.05 3.40
N PHE A 352 -7.38 0.69 2.72
CA PHE A 352 -6.16 1.48 2.70
C PHE A 352 -6.25 2.50 1.56
N PHE A 353 -6.02 3.78 1.86
CA PHE A 353 -5.79 4.80 0.86
C PHE A 353 -4.51 4.48 0.10
N ASN A 354 -4.65 4.23 -1.20
CA ASN A 354 -3.52 3.94 -2.08
C ASN A 354 -3.57 4.84 -3.29
N GLY A 355 -2.43 5.09 -3.91
CA GLY A 355 -2.39 5.80 -5.17
C GLY A 355 -1.01 5.81 -5.79
N THR A 356 -0.99 6.08 -7.08
CA THR A 356 0.23 6.28 -7.86
C THR A 356 0.30 7.72 -8.30
N VAL A 357 1.49 8.32 -8.25
CA VAL A 357 1.73 9.66 -8.81
C VAL A 357 3.01 9.64 -9.63
N THR A 358 2.88 10.11 -10.86
CA THR A 358 3.95 10.41 -11.79
C THR A 358 4.04 11.91 -11.94
N CYS A 359 5.26 12.42 -12.07
CA CYS A 359 5.55 13.83 -12.17
C CYS A 359 6.46 14.04 -13.37
N THR A 360 6.03 14.88 -14.30
CA THR A 360 6.78 15.25 -15.50
C THR A 360 7.04 16.75 -15.47
N VAL A 361 8.31 17.14 -15.44
CA VAL A 361 8.72 18.53 -15.55
C VAL A 361 8.72 18.88 -17.03
N GLU A 362 7.89 19.84 -17.44
CA GLU A 362 7.85 20.23 -18.85
C GLU A 362 9.16 20.94 -19.24
N HIS A 363 9.83 20.42 -20.26
CA HIS A 363 11.09 20.97 -20.77
C HIS A 363 10.85 22.30 -21.48
N GLY A 364 10.88 23.39 -20.73
CA GLY A 364 10.71 24.75 -21.27
C GLY A 364 11.80 25.75 -20.90
N LEU A 365 12.69 25.42 -19.95
CA LEU A 365 13.68 26.38 -19.45
C LEU A 365 15.11 25.88 -19.69
N PRO A 366 15.96 26.68 -20.36
CA PRO A 366 17.35 26.33 -20.61
C PRO A 366 18.14 26.26 -19.29
N ALA A 367 18.93 25.20 -19.12
CA ALA A 367 19.72 24.89 -17.93
C ALA A 367 20.78 25.96 -17.56
N THR A 368 20.94 27.01 -18.36
CA THR A 368 22.04 27.99 -18.29
C THR A 368 21.66 29.33 -17.68
N LEU A 369 20.42 29.52 -17.22
CA LEU A 369 20.02 30.78 -16.57
C LEU A 369 20.34 30.72 -15.06
N GLU A 370 21.30 31.54 -14.59
CA GLU A 370 21.59 31.73 -13.16
C GLU A 370 20.35 32.21 -12.37
N CYS A 371 19.35 32.80 -13.04
CA CYS A 371 18.06 33.17 -12.45
C CYS A 371 17.03 32.02 -12.37
N ALA A 372 17.34 30.82 -12.87
CA ALA A 372 16.41 29.69 -12.93
C ALA A 372 15.90 29.23 -11.56
N GLN A 373 16.64 29.52 -10.48
CA GLN A 373 16.30 29.12 -9.12
C GLN A 373 14.96 29.69 -8.62
N TYR A 374 14.51 30.82 -9.18
CA TYR A 374 13.29 31.50 -8.75
C TYR A 374 12.14 31.39 -9.77
N ILE A 375 12.39 30.82 -10.94
CA ILE A 375 11.40 30.74 -12.00
C ILE A 375 10.48 29.54 -11.71
N PRO A 376 9.17 29.76 -11.54
CA PRO A 376 8.23 28.66 -11.38
C PRO A 376 8.17 27.84 -12.68
N VAL A 377 8.55 26.56 -12.60
CA VAL A 377 8.54 25.61 -13.72
C VAL A 377 7.20 24.89 -13.74
N PRO A 378 6.51 24.77 -14.89
CA PRO A 378 5.33 23.93 -15.01
C PRO A 378 5.70 22.46 -14.76
N VAL A 379 5.01 21.85 -13.80
CA VAL A 379 5.15 20.46 -13.43
C VAL A 379 3.79 19.79 -13.57
N GLN A 380 3.71 18.82 -14.47
CA GLN A 380 2.52 18.02 -14.70
C GLN A 380 2.54 16.80 -13.79
N PHE A 381 1.44 16.60 -13.08
CA PHE A 381 1.19 15.48 -12.19
C PHE A 381 0.10 14.62 -12.79
N GLU A 382 0.38 13.33 -12.93
CA GLU A 382 -0.58 12.34 -13.39
C GLU A 382 -0.61 11.17 -12.43
N GLY A 383 -1.74 10.51 -12.29
CA GLY A 383 -1.82 9.41 -11.34
C GLY A 383 -3.19 8.79 -11.17
N SER A 384 -3.28 7.95 -10.16
CA SER A 384 -4.51 7.33 -9.72
C SER A 384 -4.58 7.33 -8.20
N VAL A 385 -5.77 7.50 -7.66
CA VAL A 385 -6.08 7.38 -6.24
C VAL A 385 -7.17 6.34 -6.06
N GLN A 386 -7.01 5.53 -5.03
CA GLN A 386 -7.95 4.50 -4.64
C GLN A 386 -8.29 4.65 -3.15
N ASN A 387 -9.55 4.40 -2.81
CA ASN A 387 -10.06 4.44 -1.44
C ASN A 387 -9.70 5.74 -0.70
N TRP A 388 -10.02 6.92 -1.27
CA TRP A 388 -9.85 8.21 -0.58
C TRP A 388 -11.12 8.64 0.17
N ARG A 389 -10.96 9.46 1.21
CA ARG A 389 -12.07 9.89 2.07
C ARG A 389 -12.98 10.87 1.32
N ARG A 390 -14.25 10.50 1.11
CA ARG A 390 -15.30 11.44 0.69
C ARG A 390 -15.89 12.14 1.90
N SER A 391 -15.79 13.48 1.96
CA SER A 391 -16.38 14.26 3.04
C SER A 391 -17.77 14.76 2.65
N GLY A 392 -18.82 14.13 3.21
CA GLY A 392 -20.20 14.60 3.06
C GLY A 392 -20.87 14.28 1.72
N GLY A 393 -20.52 13.16 1.09
CA GLY A 393 -21.15 12.71 -0.17
C GLY A 393 -20.75 13.52 -1.42
N SER A 394 -20.17 14.71 -1.22
CA SER A 394 -19.55 15.53 -2.25
C SER A 394 -18.03 15.38 -2.24
N TRP A 395 -17.41 15.60 -3.39
CA TRP A 395 -15.97 15.71 -3.54
C TRP A 395 -15.53 17.05 -2.93
N LYS A 396 -15.34 17.10 -1.61
CA LYS A 396 -14.76 18.31 -1.01
C LYS A 396 -13.29 18.41 -1.44
N ASP A 397 -12.94 19.57 -1.97
CA ASP A 397 -11.59 19.96 -2.37
C ASP A 397 -10.58 19.76 -1.24
N GLY A 398 -9.37 19.31 -1.60
CA GLY A 398 -8.22 19.36 -0.71
C GLY A 398 -8.09 18.22 0.31
N SER A 399 -8.79 17.09 0.19
CA SER A 399 -8.53 15.94 1.08
C SER A 399 -7.27 15.14 0.70
N VAL A 400 -6.88 15.21 -0.57
CA VAL A 400 -5.70 14.56 -1.13
C VAL A 400 -4.75 15.64 -1.62
N ALA A 401 -3.46 15.43 -1.42
CA ALA A 401 -2.42 16.30 -1.95
C ALA A 401 -1.23 15.48 -2.45
N VAL A 402 -0.45 16.07 -3.36
CA VAL A 402 0.85 15.54 -3.77
C VAL A 402 1.91 16.21 -2.91
N LEU A 403 2.60 15.43 -2.10
CA LEU A 403 3.81 15.83 -1.40
C LEU A 403 4.99 15.71 -2.36
N VAL A 404 5.60 16.85 -2.69
CA VAL A 404 6.75 16.97 -3.56
C VAL A 404 7.99 17.21 -2.69
N GLU A 405 8.90 16.24 -2.68
CA GLU A 405 10.18 16.28 -1.95
C GLU A 405 11.29 16.61 -2.95
N LEU A 406 11.94 17.75 -2.73
CA LEU A 406 13.05 18.26 -3.53
C LEU A 406 14.39 17.72 -3.02
N SER A 407 15.46 17.84 -3.81
CA SER A 407 16.77 17.27 -3.42
C SER A 407 17.44 17.98 -2.24
N ASN A 408 16.99 19.19 -1.90
CA ASN A 408 17.40 19.93 -0.71
C ASN A 408 16.52 19.62 0.52
N LEU A 409 15.75 18.52 0.48
CA LEU A 409 14.78 18.11 1.51
C LEU A 409 13.62 19.09 1.73
N LYS A 410 13.52 20.16 0.93
CA LYS A 410 12.35 21.03 0.94
C LYS A 410 11.15 20.23 0.44
N GLN A 411 10.08 20.27 1.21
CA GLN A 411 8.83 19.64 0.83
C GLN A 411 7.80 20.70 0.46
N ILE A 412 7.06 20.44 -0.61
CA ILE A 412 5.99 21.28 -1.11
C ILE A 412 4.73 20.42 -1.16
N VAL A 413 3.66 20.88 -0.53
CA VAL A 413 2.36 20.22 -0.59
C VAL A 413 1.54 20.87 -1.68
N VAL A 414 1.16 20.08 -2.69
CA VAL A 414 0.34 20.53 -3.81
C VAL A 414 -1.05 19.94 -3.64
N PRO A 415 -2.08 20.74 -3.28
CA PRO A 415 -3.43 20.23 -3.10
C PRO A 415 -3.96 19.67 -4.43
N LEU A 416 -4.70 18.56 -4.35
CA LEU A 416 -5.41 17.99 -5.49
C LEU A 416 -6.85 18.50 -5.47
N ASP A 417 -7.18 19.37 -6.42
CA ASP A 417 -8.53 19.91 -6.58
C ASP A 417 -9.49 18.81 -7.06
N SER A 418 -10.75 18.87 -6.62
CA SER A 418 -11.74 17.84 -6.98
C SER A 418 -12.03 17.81 -8.49
N GLU A 419 -11.85 18.94 -9.17
CA GLU A 419 -12.02 19.08 -10.62
C GLU A 419 -10.97 18.28 -11.41
N CYS A 420 -9.81 17.99 -10.81
CA CYS A 420 -8.75 17.22 -11.44
C CYS A 420 -8.97 15.70 -11.34
N LEU A 421 -9.99 15.24 -10.61
CA LEU A 421 -10.27 13.82 -10.38
C LEU A 421 -11.30 13.28 -11.37
N GLU A 422 -10.86 12.45 -12.30
CA GLU A 422 -11.70 11.69 -13.21
C GLU A 422 -12.09 10.34 -12.59
N PRO A 423 -13.36 10.10 -12.22
CA PRO A 423 -13.77 8.82 -11.64
C PRO A 423 -13.64 7.69 -12.66
N VAL A 424 -12.89 6.64 -12.31
CA VAL A 424 -12.74 5.41 -13.12
C VAL A 424 -13.61 4.28 -12.56
N GLY A 425 -13.86 4.29 -11.24
CA GLY A 425 -14.70 3.32 -10.56
C GLY A 425 -15.30 3.89 -9.27
N THR A 426 -15.99 3.05 -8.51
CA THR A 426 -16.67 3.47 -7.27
C THR A 426 -15.72 4.04 -6.22
N TYR A 427 -14.48 3.54 -6.20
CA TYR A 427 -13.44 3.92 -5.24
C TYR A 427 -12.10 4.20 -5.93
N GLU A 428 -12.11 4.48 -7.23
CA GLU A 428 -10.92 4.74 -8.03
C GLU A 428 -11.14 5.98 -8.88
N ALA A 429 -10.18 6.89 -8.86
CA ALA A 429 -10.15 8.05 -9.72
C ALA A 429 -8.75 8.23 -10.29
N ARG A 430 -8.66 8.71 -11.52
CA ARG A 430 -7.42 9.19 -12.13
C ARG A 430 -7.35 10.69 -11.97
N PHE A 431 -6.14 11.22 -11.96
CA PHE A 431 -5.95 12.67 -12.00
C PHE A 431 -4.85 13.03 -12.99
N SER A 432 -5.00 14.22 -13.57
CA SER A 432 -4.00 14.87 -14.40
C SER A 432 -4.14 16.37 -14.22
N PHE A 433 -3.11 17.03 -13.71
CA PHE A 433 -3.09 18.48 -13.53
C PHE A 433 -1.67 19.04 -13.64
N SER A 434 -1.55 20.33 -13.93
CA SER A 434 -0.26 21.02 -14.01
C SER A 434 -0.23 22.18 -13.02
N THR A 435 0.87 22.32 -12.29
CA THR A 435 1.11 23.46 -11.40
C THR A 435 2.52 23.98 -11.55
N LYS A 436 2.74 25.25 -11.21
CA LYS A 436 4.06 25.87 -11.29
C LYS A 436 4.79 25.72 -9.97
N LEU A 437 5.95 25.06 -9.98
CA LEU A 437 6.78 24.84 -8.79
C LEU A 437 8.13 25.53 -8.92
N VAL A 438 8.59 26.12 -7.82
CA VAL A 438 9.96 26.66 -7.72
C VAL A 438 10.87 25.52 -7.25
N LEU A 439 11.58 24.91 -8.19
CA LEU A 439 12.42 23.72 -7.95
C LEU A 439 13.80 24.07 -7.36
N GLY A 440 14.27 25.31 -7.53
CA GLY A 440 15.64 25.71 -7.13
C GLY A 440 16.70 24.87 -7.86
N ASP A 441 17.77 24.52 -7.17
CA ASP A 441 18.88 23.68 -7.71
C ASP A 441 18.57 22.17 -7.66
N SER A 442 17.30 21.79 -7.62
CA SER A 442 16.94 20.41 -7.34
C SER A 442 17.16 19.48 -8.53
N LYS A 443 18.03 18.49 -8.35
CA LYS A 443 18.37 17.52 -9.42
C LYS A 443 17.32 16.43 -9.63
N TYR A 444 16.49 16.21 -8.62
CA TYR A 444 15.41 15.22 -8.67
C TYR A 444 14.20 15.74 -7.91
N VAL A 445 13.04 15.24 -8.34
CA VAL A 445 11.75 15.50 -7.71
C VAL A 445 11.16 14.14 -7.34
N LYS A 446 10.76 14.00 -6.08
CA LYS A 446 10.13 12.78 -5.57
C LYS A 446 8.72 13.13 -5.10
N CYS A 447 7.74 12.41 -5.62
CA CYS A 447 6.33 12.69 -5.35
C CYS A 447 5.69 11.54 -4.56
N LYS A 448 4.83 11.88 -3.61
CA LYS A 448 4.01 10.93 -2.86
C LYS A 448 2.60 11.50 -2.71
N LEU A 449 1.59 10.64 -2.74
CA LEU A 449 0.23 11.04 -2.40
C LEU A 449 0.04 11.00 -0.89
N ILE A 450 -0.58 12.05 -0.35
CA ILE A 450 -0.94 12.16 1.06
C ILE A 450 -2.42 12.47 1.18
N GLN A 451 -3.05 11.96 2.23
CA GLN A 451 -4.43 12.28 2.59
C GLN A 451 -4.45 12.94 3.97
N SER A 452 -5.11 14.08 4.09
CA SER A 452 -5.28 14.81 5.35
C SER A 452 -6.64 15.47 5.40
N HIS A 453 -7.15 15.72 6.62
CA HIS A 453 -8.31 16.59 6.80
C HIS A 453 -8.02 18.04 6.39
N ASP A 454 -6.75 18.42 6.47
CA ASP A 454 -6.21 19.69 5.98
C ASP A 454 -4.74 19.46 5.60
N PRO A 455 -4.41 19.37 4.29
CA PRO A 455 -3.05 19.15 3.85
C PRO A 455 -2.14 20.35 4.11
N SER A 456 -2.72 21.55 4.21
CA SER A 456 -1.96 22.80 4.38
C SER A 456 -1.33 22.94 5.77
N THR A 457 -1.86 22.21 6.76
CA THR A 457 -1.38 22.23 8.16
C THR A 457 -0.43 21.08 8.50
N LEU A 458 -0.05 20.24 7.53
CA LEU A 458 0.91 19.16 7.76
C LEU A 458 2.36 19.70 7.74
N PRO A 459 3.13 19.55 8.84
CA PRO A 459 4.54 19.87 8.83
C PRO A 459 5.31 18.89 7.94
N ALA A 460 6.19 19.42 7.09
CA ALA A 460 7.05 18.65 6.18
C ALA A 460 7.89 17.56 6.89
N SER A 461 8.32 17.80 8.12
CA SER A 461 9.14 16.86 8.90
C SER A 461 8.43 15.55 9.28
N MET A 462 7.12 15.40 9.03
CA MET A 462 6.33 14.26 9.50
C MET A 462 6.50 12.96 8.68
N PHE A 463 7.17 13.02 7.52
CA PHE A 463 7.08 11.96 6.49
C PHE A 463 8.36 11.12 6.27
N GLU A 464 9.43 11.33 7.05
CA GLU A 464 10.72 10.66 6.82
C GLU A 464 10.74 9.18 7.24
N GLU A 465 9.95 8.76 8.23
CA GLU A 465 10.23 7.48 8.91
C GLU A 465 9.22 6.35 8.68
N TRP A 466 8.01 6.63 8.18
CA TRP A 466 6.96 5.61 8.05
C TRP A 466 6.28 5.64 6.69
N THR A 467 6.90 4.95 5.72
CA THR A 467 6.14 4.43 4.58
C THR A 467 5.63 3.04 4.96
N LEU A 468 4.34 2.92 5.30
CA LEU A 468 3.63 1.65 5.19
C LEU A 468 3.63 1.30 3.71
N ARG A 469 4.68 0.61 3.24
CA ARG A 469 4.83 0.23 1.84
C ARG A 469 3.89 -0.96 1.56
N PRO A 470 2.75 -0.79 0.86
CA PRO A 470 2.23 -1.90 0.11
C PRO A 470 3.29 -2.28 -0.92
N THR A 471 3.43 -3.57 -1.22
CA THR A 471 4.39 -4.12 -2.20
C THR A 471 4.18 -3.59 -3.63
N SER A 472 3.16 -2.74 -3.86
CA SER A 472 2.79 -2.16 -5.16
C SER A 472 2.95 -0.63 -5.28
N ALA A 473 3.44 0.09 -4.25
CA ALA A 473 3.66 1.54 -4.37
C ALA A 473 4.85 1.85 -5.30
N LEU A 474 4.56 2.22 -6.55
CA LEU A 474 5.55 2.66 -7.53
C LEU A 474 6.06 4.05 -7.17
N PHE A 475 7.35 4.15 -6.86
CA PHE A 475 8.05 5.43 -6.77
C PHE A 475 8.49 5.87 -8.16
N THR A 476 7.98 7.00 -8.61
CA THR A 476 8.44 7.60 -9.86
C THR A 476 9.56 8.59 -9.56
N ARG A 477 10.78 8.27 -10.01
CA ARG A 477 11.91 9.20 -9.98
C ARG A 477 11.97 9.91 -11.33
N ALA A 478 11.60 11.18 -11.38
CA ALA A 478 11.88 12.01 -12.54
C ALA A 478 13.34 12.49 -12.44
N VAL A 479 14.17 12.10 -13.40
CA VAL A 479 15.54 12.60 -13.56
C VAL A 479 15.50 13.65 -14.65
N CYS A 480 15.95 14.87 -14.34
CA CYS A 480 16.17 15.90 -15.34
C CYS A 480 17.40 15.47 -16.17
N HIS A 481 17.20 15.02 -17.41
CA HIS A 481 18.30 14.65 -18.29
C HIS A 481 18.77 15.88 -19.08
N ASP A 482 20.05 16.22 -18.93
CA ASP A 482 20.77 17.04 -19.91
C ASP A 482 20.77 16.31 -21.26
N SER A 483 20.54 17.07 -22.33
CA SER A 483 20.42 16.57 -23.68
C SER A 483 21.71 15.89 -24.15
N THR A 484 21.77 14.56 -24.07
CA THR A 484 22.31 13.61 -25.06
C THR A 484 22.33 12.19 -24.48
N CYS A 485 21.90 11.22 -25.30
CA CYS A 485 21.90 9.76 -25.08
C CYS A 485 20.74 9.16 -24.28
N ALA A 486 19.97 8.32 -24.99
CA ALA A 486 18.91 7.46 -24.50
C ALA A 486 19.48 6.20 -23.81
N SER A 487 18.93 5.82 -22.66
CA SER A 487 18.95 4.43 -22.16
C SER A 487 17.82 4.20 -21.16
N VAL A 488 17.17 3.04 -21.29
CA VAL A 488 16.11 2.49 -20.44
C VAL A 488 16.68 2.16 -19.05
N LEU A 489 16.04 2.62 -17.97
CA LEU A 489 16.37 2.21 -16.60
C LEU A 489 15.56 0.97 -16.21
N GLN A 490 16.28 -0.13 -16.02
CA GLN A 490 15.83 -1.40 -15.47
C GLN A 490 15.97 -1.36 -13.94
N MET A 491 14.94 -1.73 -13.20
CA MET A 491 14.93 -1.77 -11.73
C MET A 491 15.72 -2.98 -11.19
N GLY A 492 16.56 -2.75 -10.18
CA GLY A 492 17.23 -3.76 -9.36
C GLY A 492 17.17 -3.36 -7.88
N GLU A 493 16.96 -4.35 -7.01
CA GLU A 493 16.55 -4.23 -5.60
C GLU A 493 17.67 -3.89 -4.59
N THR A 494 17.20 -3.60 -3.36
CA THR A 494 17.84 -3.67 -2.03
C THR A 494 18.75 -2.52 -1.55
N TRP A 495 18.33 -1.88 -0.45
CA TRP A 495 19.21 -1.13 0.46
C TRP A 495 18.84 -1.47 1.91
N TYR A 496 19.79 -2.04 2.65
CA TYR A 496 19.81 -2.09 4.11
C TYR A 496 20.48 -0.80 4.64
N PRO A 497 20.01 -0.19 5.74
CA PRO A 497 20.78 0.88 6.37
C PRO A 497 21.83 0.28 7.33
N TYR A 498 23.10 0.47 7.00
CA TYR A 498 24.19 0.50 7.98
C TYR A 498 24.26 1.94 8.51
N TRP A 499 24.14 2.12 9.82
CA TRP A 499 24.34 3.43 10.45
C TRP A 499 25.80 3.56 10.87
N ASN A 500 26.46 4.62 10.39
CA ASN A 500 27.81 5.01 10.79
C ASN A 500 27.68 6.13 11.84
N PRO A 501 28.05 5.90 13.12
CA PRO A 501 27.99 6.94 14.12
C PRO A 501 29.28 7.74 14.03
N LEU A 502 29.23 8.91 13.38
CA LEU A 502 30.10 10.08 13.58
C LEU A 502 29.92 11.05 12.40
N ALA A 503 28.98 11.98 12.54
CA ALA A 503 29.07 13.30 11.92
C ALA A 503 28.18 14.25 12.74
N GLN A 504 28.86 15.14 13.47
CA GLN A 504 28.29 16.24 14.25
C GLN A 504 27.62 17.27 13.37
#